data_AF-A0A2R6A9L6-F1
#
_entry.id   AF-A0A2R6A9L6-F1
#
_cell.length_a   1.000
_cell.length_b   1.000
_cell.length_c   1.000
_cell.angle_alpha   90.00
_cell.angle_beta   90.00
_cell.angle_gamma   90.00
#
_symmetry.space_group_name_H-M   'P 1'
#
loop_
_entity.id
_entity.type
_entity.pdbx_description
1 polymer ?
#
loop_
_entity_poly.entity_id
_entity_poly.type
_entity_poly.pdbx_seq_one_letter_code
_entity_poly.pdbx_strand_id
1 'polypeptide(L)'
;MLKNWIGVRSAIETYGLTRDQLEYALFTGMLQYQDLHYGIIILKSDLEKHLEELKKLPQKIWIFKSEAMKKFKLTNNQIENAIEKGLVRYKEVKNPYHSRSTAYKLVIQDIEKILKQ
;
A
#
# COMPACT_ATOMS: atom_id res chain seq x y z
N MET A 1 -7.95 -26.18 -13.97
CA MET A 1 -6.98 -25.14 -14.35
C MET A 1 -7.09 -23.96 -13.38
N LEU A 2 -6.36 -24.01 -12.26
CA LEU A 2 -6.19 -22.89 -11.30
C LEU A 2 -4.79 -22.27 -11.43
N LYS A 3 -4.00 -22.68 -12.44
CA LYS A 3 -2.54 -22.51 -12.48
C LYS A 3 -2.05 -21.07 -12.64
N ASN A 4 -2.93 -20.11 -12.93
CA ASN A 4 -2.51 -18.73 -13.20
C ASN A 4 -2.83 -17.75 -12.07
N TRP A 5 -3.29 -18.20 -10.90
CA TRP A 5 -3.53 -17.33 -9.75
C TRP A 5 -2.61 -17.72 -8.60
N ILE A 6 -2.10 -16.73 -7.87
CA ILE A 6 -1.24 -16.93 -6.70
C ILE A 6 -1.76 -16.12 -5.51
N GLY A 7 -1.82 -16.74 -4.34
CA GLY A 7 -2.19 -16.04 -3.10
C GLY A 7 -1.09 -15.08 -2.64
N VAL A 8 -1.46 -13.99 -1.96
CA VAL A 8 -0.50 -12.97 -1.51
C VAL A 8 0.66 -13.55 -0.70
N ARG A 9 0.38 -14.49 0.22
CA ARG A 9 1.43 -15.14 1.03
C ARG A 9 2.41 -15.93 0.16
N SER A 10 1.91 -16.74 -0.76
CA SER A 10 2.74 -17.51 -1.67
C SER A 10 3.54 -16.61 -2.61
N ALA A 11 2.98 -15.46 -3.03
CA ALA A 11 3.70 -14.48 -3.85
C ALA A 11 4.88 -13.85 -3.08
N ILE A 12 4.69 -13.51 -1.80
CA ILE A 12 5.77 -13.02 -0.93
C ILE A 12 6.90 -14.06 -0.83
N GLU A 13 6.54 -15.31 -0.51
CA GLU A 13 7.50 -16.40 -0.31
C GLU A 13 8.23 -16.76 -1.62
N THR A 14 7.52 -16.79 -2.76
CA THR A 14 8.07 -17.22 -4.05
C THR A 14 8.93 -16.15 -4.71
N TYR A 15 8.54 -14.89 -4.63
CA TYR A 15 9.17 -13.80 -5.40
C TYR A 15 10.01 -12.84 -4.55
N GLY A 16 10.05 -13.05 -3.23
CA GLY A 16 10.81 -12.21 -2.31
C GLY A 16 10.25 -10.78 -2.20
N LEU A 17 8.95 -10.62 -2.38
CA LEU A 17 8.25 -9.33 -2.28
C LEU A 17 7.74 -9.09 -0.86
N THR A 18 7.54 -7.84 -0.46
CA THR A 18 6.88 -7.51 0.81
C THR A 18 5.37 -7.37 0.64
N ARG A 19 4.66 -7.51 1.76
CA ARG A 19 3.21 -7.24 1.82
C ARG A 19 2.89 -5.81 1.38
N ASP A 20 3.70 -4.84 1.78
CA ASP A 20 3.53 -3.43 1.44
C ASP A 20 3.66 -3.18 -0.07
N GLN A 21 4.64 -3.80 -0.73
CA GLN A 21 4.84 -3.71 -2.17
C GLN A 21 3.62 -4.27 -2.93
N LEU A 22 3.13 -5.45 -2.53
CA LEU A 22 1.95 -6.05 -3.14
C LEU A 22 0.69 -5.22 -2.87
N GLU A 23 0.44 -4.79 -1.63
CA GLU A 23 -0.72 -3.96 -1.30
C GLU A 23 -0.71 -2.64 -2.07
N TYR A 24 0.46 -2.03 -2.26
CA TYR A 24 0.59 -0.82 -3.05
C TYR A 24 0.31 -1.06 -4.53
N ALA A 25 0.86 -2.14 -5.10
CA ALA A 25 0.61 -2.48 -6.50
C ALA A 25 -0.87 -2.76 -6.80
N LEU A 26 -1.56 -3.44 -5.89
CA LEU A 26 -3.01 -3.65 -5.98
C LEU A 26 -3.76 -2.32 -5.87
N PHE A 27 -3.37 -1.47 -4.91
CA PHE A 27 -3.97 -0.14 -4.72
C PHE A 27 -3.81 0.77 -5.95
N THR A 28 -2.68 0.74 -6.64
CA THR A 28 -2.45 1.54 -7.85
C THR A 28 -3.01 0.90 -9.12
N GLY A 29 -3.64 -0.28 -9.03
CA GLY A 29 -4.11 -1.02 -10.20
C GLY A 29 -2.99 -1.58 -11.09
N MET A 30 -1.76 -1.70 -10.57
CA MET A 30 -0.63 -2.28 -11.29
C MET A 30 -0.79 -3.79 -11.50
N LEU A 31 -1.51 -4.47 -10.61
CA LEU A 31 -1.71 -5.91 -10.68
C LEU A 31 -3.19 -6.26 -10.79
N GLN A 32 -3.50 -7.22 -11.65
CA GLN A 32 -4.80 -7.87 -11.72
C GLN A 32 -4.98 -8.83 -10.54
N TYR A 33 -6.12 -8.72 -9.86
CA TYR A 33 -6.43 -9.54 -8.69
C TYR A 33 -7.91 -9.90 -8.61
N GLN A 34 -8.22 -10.90 -7.79
CA GLN A 34 -9.58 -11.23 -7.36
C GLN A 34 -9.66 -11.20 -5.84
N ASP A 35 -10.73 -10.61 -5.32
CA ASP A 35 -11.09 -10.67 -3.90
C ASP A 35 -12.04 -11.85 -3.67
N LEU A 36 -11.60 -12.81 -2.87
CA LEU A 36 -12.36 -14.01 -2.53
C LEU A 36 -13.12 -13.86 -1.20
N HIS A 37 -13.30 -12.64 -0.67
CA HIS A 37 -13.86 -12.31 0.65
C HIS A 37 -12.99 -12.76 1.85
N TYR A 38 -12.29 -13.88 1.75
CA TYR A 38 -11.35 -14.38 2.77
C TYR A 38 -9.88 -14.15 2.40
N GLY A 39 -9.61 -13.52 1.26
CA GLY A 39 -8.26 -13.24 0.81
C GLY A 39 -8.19 -12.76 -0.63
N ILE A 40 -7.01 -12.30 -1.02
CA ILE A 40 -6.73 -11.82 -2.36
C ILE A 40 -5.88 -12.86 -3.09
N ILE A 41 -6.23 -13.13 -4.35
CA ILE A 41 -5.39 -13.86 -5.29
C ILE A 41 -5.00 -12.93 -6.44
N ILE A 42 -3.77 -13.06 -6.92
CA ILE A 42 -3.15 -12.20 -7.92
C ILE A 42 -2.91 -13.02 -9.18
N LEU A 43 -3.13 -12.43 -10.36
CA LEU A 43 -2.84 -13.08 -11.62
C LEU A 43 -1.33 -13.25 -11.75
N LYS A 44 -0.86 -14.50 -11.74
CA LYS A 44 0.56 -14.86 -11.68
C LYS A 44 1.34 -14.28 -12.86
N SER A 45 0.82 -14.43 -14.08
CA SER A 45 1.44 -13.88 -15.29
C SER A 45 1.61 -12.36 -15.26
N ASP A 46 0.69 -11.66 -14.61
CA ASP A 46 0.74 -10.19 -14.50
C ASP A 46 1.74 -9.76 -13.43
N LEU A 47 1.78 -10.49 -12.30
CA LEU A 47 2.81 -10.31 -11.28
C LEU A 47 4.21 -10.53 -11.84
N GLU A 48 4.43 -11.60 -12.60
CA GLU A 48 5.74 -11.92 -13.18
C GLU A 48 6.18 -10.86 -14.19
N LYS A 49 5.24 -10.32 -14.98
CA LYS A 49 5.50 -9.22 -15.93
C LYS A 49 5.98 -7.95 -15.21
N HIS A 50 5.40 -7.63 -14.06
CA HIS A 50 5.73 -6.43 -13.28
C HIS A 50 6.77 -6.67 -12.17
N LEU A 51 7.35 -7.87 -12.07
CA LEU A 51 8.18 -8.29 -10.93
C LEU A 51 9.38 -7.36 -10.68
N GLU A 52 10.08 -6.96 -11.74
CA GLU A 52 11.25 -6.10 -11.64
C GLU A 52 10.88 -4.69 -11.17
N GLU A 53 9.71 -4.17 -11.55
CA GLU A 53 9.21 -2.88 -11.07
C GLU A 53 8.80 -2.98 -9.59
N LEU A 54 8.14 -4.06 -9.20
CA LEU A 54 7.74 -4.33 -7.82
C LEU A 54 8.96 -4.40 -6.88
N LYS A 55 10.05 -5.05 -7.31
CA LYS A 55 11.28 -5.15 -6.52
C LYS A 55 12.00 -3.82 -6.32
N LYS A 56 11.78 -2.83 -7.22
CA LYS A 56 12.34 -1.48 -7.08
C LYS A 56 11.57 -0.61 -6.10
N LEU A 57 10.33 -0.98 -5.75
CA LEU A 57 9.56 -0.26 -4.74
C LEU A 57 10.19 -0.41 -3.35
N PRO A 58 10.07 0.60 -2.47
CA PRO A 58 10.50 0.45 -1.09
C PRO A 58 9.84 -0.74 -0.41
N GLN A 59 10.56 -1.42 0.48
CA GLN A 59 10.00 -2.52 1.27
C GLN A 59 8.89 -2.08 2.21
N LYS A 60 8.94 -0.81 2.68
CA LYS A 60 7.93 -0.16 3.51
C LYS A 60 7.41 1.07 2.77
N ILE A 61 6.13 1.05 2.42
CA ILE A 61 5.47 2.05 1.60
C ILE A 61 4.41 2.79 2.42
N TRP A 62 3.71 2.09 3.31
CA TRP A 62 2.60 2.63 4.07
C TRP A 62 3.01 3.03 5.48
N ILE A 63 2.43 4.13 5.97
CA ILE A 63 2.55 4.59 7.35
C ILE A 63 1.18 5.06 7.85
N PHE A 64 0.85 4.79 9.11
CA PHE A 64 -0.38 5.36 9.68
C PHE A 64 -0.30 6.88 9.77
N LYS A 65 -1.41 7.59 9.54
CA LYS A 65 -1.49 9.05 9.66
C LYS A 65 -0.92 9.56 10.99
N SER A 66 -1.29 8.94 12.11
CA SER A 66 -0.80 9.29 13.45
C SER A 66 0.71 9.06 13.62
N GLU A 67 1.27 8.02 13.00
CA GLU A 67 2.71 7.77 12.99
C GLU A 67 3.45 8.75 12.08
N ALA A 68 2.87 9.09 10.93
CA ALA A 68 3.43 10.07 10.01
C ALA A 68 3.55 11.45 10.65
N MET A 69 2.51 11.90 11.38
CA MET A 69 2.53 13.15 12.14
C MET A 69 3.72 13.20 13.10
N LYS A 70 3.95 12.12 13.86
CA LYS A 70 5.06 12.02 14.81
C LYS A 70 6.41 11.98 14.10
N LYS A 71 6.55 11.11 13.10
CA LYS A 71 7.82 10.86 12.41
C LYS A 71 8.29 12.07 11.60
N PHE A 72 7.38 12.74 10.92
CA PHE A 72 7.67 13.84 10.01
C PHE A 72 7.38 15.22 10.61
N LYS A 73 6.99 15.28 11.90
CA LYS A 73 6.62 16.52 12.61
C LYS A 73 5.54 17.32 11.88
N LEU A 74 4.57 16.62 11.29
CA LEU A 74 3.46 17.21 10.54
C LEU A 74 2.23 17.38 11.44
N THR A 75 1.54 18.50 11.26
CA THR A 75 0.23 18.73 11.88
C THR A 75 -0.87 17.95 11.15
N ASN A 76 -2.00 17.75 11.83
CA ASN A 76 -3.16 17.09 11.24
C ASN A 76 -3.66 17.85 9.99
N ASN A 77 -3.77 19.18 10.09
CA ASN A 77 -4.23 20.04 8.99
C ASN A 77 -3.29 19.99 7.79
N GLN A 78 -1.96 19.91 7.99
CA GLN A 78 -1.03 19.77 6.87
C GLN A 78 -1.25 18.46 6.09
N ILE A 79 -1.51 17.36 6.80
CA ILE A 79 -1.80 16.07 6.15
C ILE A 79 -3.15 16.10 5.44
N GLU A 80 -4.19 16.64 6.08
CA GLU A 80 -5.53 16.74 5.48
C GLU A 80 -5.51 17.59 4.22
N ASN A 81 -4.90 18.78 4.28
CA ASN A 81 -4.69 19.62 3.10
C ASN A 81 -3.92 18.90 1.99
N ALA A 82 -2.90 18.10 2.35
CA ALA A 82 -2.12 17.36 1.36
C ALA A 82 -2.94 16.23 0.70
N ILE A 83 -3.82 15.58 1.46
CA ILE A 83 -4.77 14.58 0.95
C ILE A 83 -5.79 15.25 0.02
N GLU A 84 -6.41 16.34 0.45
CA GLU A 84 -7.42 17.08 -0.32
C GLU A 84 -6.86 17.61 -1.64
N LYS A 85 -5.59 18.03 -1.64
CA LYS A 85 -4.88 18.48 -2.86
C LYS A 85 -4.35 17.34 -3.72
N GLY A 86 -4.58 16.08 -3.35
CA GLY A 86 -4.09 14.90 -4.08
C GLY A 86 -2.57 14.75 -4.05
N LEU A 87 -1.88 15.38 -3.10
CA LEU A 87 -0.42 15.33 -2.98
C LEU A 87 0.06 14.07 -2.25
N VAL A 88 -0.80 13.45 -1.43
CA VAL A 88 -0.51 12.21 -0.72
C VAL A 88 -1.59 11.18 -1.02
N ARG A 89 -1.18 10.04 -1.55
CA ARG A 89 -2.05 8.88 -1.67
C ARG A 89 -2.31 8.26 -0.32
N TYR A 90 -3.57 7.90 -0.09
CA TYR A 90 -4.01 7.33 1.17
C TYR A 90 -4.97 6.17 0.93
N LYS A 91 -5.10 5.32 1.95
CA LYS A 91 -6.14 4.31 2.04
C LYS A 91 -6.76 4.29 3.42
N GLU A 92 -8.06 4.08 3.45
CA GLU A 92 -8.82 3.82 4.67
C GLU A 92 -8.60 2.38 5.12
N VAL A 93 -8.35 2.20 6.41
CA VAL A 93 -8.18 0.90 7.05
C VAL A 93 -8.95 0.86 8.35
N LYS A 94 -9.37 -0.33 8.77
CA LYS A 94 -9.96 -0.52 10.10
C LYS A 94 -8.96 -0.10 11.16
N ASN A 95 -9.39 0.72 12.12
CA ASN A 95 -8.52 1.11 13.23
C ASN A 95 -8.31 -0.10 14.17
N PRO A 96 -7.07 -0.55 14.38
CA PRO A 96 -6.79 -1.70 15.24
C PRO A 96 -7.12 -1.45 16.72
N TYR A 97 -7.13 -0.19 17.17
CA TYR A 97 -7.36 0.18 18.57
C TYR A 97 -8.81 0.58 18.86
N HIS A 98 -9.54 1.06 17.85
CA HIS A 98 -10.92 1.52 18.00
C HIS A 98 -11.76 0.98 16.85
N SER A 99 -12.39 -0.16 17.08
CA SER A 99 -13.14 -0.93 16.06
C SER A 99 -14.26 -0.17 15.34
N ARG A 100 -14.75 0.93 15.92
CA ARG A 100 -15.81 1.81 15.37
C ARG A 100 -15.27 3.02 14.58
N SER A 101 -13.95 3.15 14.45
CA SER A 101 -13.32 4.27 13.76
C SER A 101 -12.46 3.80 12.60
N THR A 102 -12.37 4.63 11.57
CA THR A 102 -11.48 4.42 10.43
C THR A 102 -10.13 5.05 10.73
N ALA A 103 -9.05 4.36 10.38
CA ALA A 103 -7.70 4.90 10.38
C ALA A 103 -7.23 5.11 8.94
N TYR A 104 -6.28 6.01 8.75
CA TYR A 104 -5.71 6.29 7.43
C TYR A 104 -4.27 5.80 7.37
N LYS A 105 -3.91 5.12 6.28
CA LYS A 105 -2.53 4.87 5.89
C LYS A 105 -2.16 5.75 4.71
N LEU A 106 -0.95 6.30 4.73
CA LEU A 106 -0.41 7.24 3.76
C LEU A 106 0.81 6.62 3.07
N VAL A 107 1.05 6.99 1.82
CA VAL A 107 2.28 6.61 1.10
C VAL A 107 3.44 7.47 1.59
N ILE A 108 4.47 6.83 2.15
CA ILE A 108 5.64 7.49 2.77
C ILE A 108 6.36 8.39 1.75
N GLN A 109 6.58 7.89 0.52
CA GLN A 109 7.32 8.63 -0.51
C GLN A 109 6.63 9.94 -0.90
N ASP A 110 5.29 9.98 -0.90
CA ASP A 110 4.54 11.19 -1.22
C ASP A 110 4.77 12.27 -0.14
N ILE A 111 4.79 11.86 1.13
CA ILE A 111 5.11 12.73 2.27
C ILE A 111 6.54 13.27 2.16
N GLU A 112 7.50 12.40 1.88
CA GLU A 112 8.91 12.78 1.71
C GLU A 112 9.09 13.77 0.55
N LYS A 113 8.31 13.64 -0.52
CA LYS A 113 8.34 14.56 -1.66
C LYS A 113 7.78 15.94 -1.30
N ILE A 114 6.77 16.01 -0.44
CA ILE A 114 6.22 17.29 0.04
C ILE A 114 7.23 18.03 0.91
N LEU A 115 7.95 17.31 1.77
CA LEU A 115 8.94 17.90 2.68
C LEU A 115 10.22 18.41 2.01
N LYS A 116 10.48 17.97 0.78
CA LYS A 116 11.65 18.41 -0.02
C LYS A 116 11.37 19.65 -0.88
N GLN A 117 10.10 20.07 -0.98
CA GLN A 117 9.69 21.30 -1.65
C GLN A 117 9.78 22.48 -0.68
#